data_AF-J0KS04-F1
#
_entry.id   AF-J0KS04-F1
#
_cell.length_a   1.000
_cell.length_b   1.000
_cell.length_c   1.000
_cell.angle_alpha   90.00
_cell.angle_beta   90.00
_cell.angle_gamma   90.00
#
_symmetry.space_group_name_H-M   'P 1'
#
loop_
_entity.id
_entity.type
_entity.pdbx_description
1 polymer ?
#
loop_
_entity_poly.entity_id
_entity_poly.type
_entity_poly.pdbx_seq_one_letter_code
_entity_poly.pdbx_strand_id
1 'polypeptide(L)'
;MSPMACTYLFFRPARLPLSTNGLSPETVLMLRDTDHIKECLAQVAPGLEWVHPTRGQATALGHRVEFHLPEDLSQSPPAMHSSLRIDYTPWVQSLCDRLGWLAFDERPMCLQPHSSAFPA
;
A
#
# COMPACT_ATOMS: atom_id res chain seq x y z
N MET A 1 -6.57 19.82 -14.18
CA MET A 1 -6.64 19.01 -12.94
C MET A 1 -5.42 19.33 -12.11
N SER A 2 -5.61 19.85 -10.89
CA SER A 2 -4.52 20.13 -9.96
C SER A 2 -3.89 18.81 -9.52
N PRO A 3 -2.57 18.61 -9.65
CA PRO A 3 -2.00 17.32 -9.32
C PRO A 3 -1.88 17.15 -7.80
N MET A 4 -2.47 16.06 -7.31
CA MET A 4 -2.63 15.77 -5.88
C MET A 4 -1.53 14.83 -5.38
N ALA A 5 -1.31 14.86 -4.07
CA ALA A 5 -0.47 13.91 -3.37
C ALA A 5 -1.12 12.53 -3.42
N CYS A 6 -0.43 11.52 -3.95
CA CYS A 6 -1.00 10.18 -4.04
C CYS A 6 -0.92 9.46 -2.70
N THR A 7 -2.05 8.87 -2.29
CA THR A 7 -2.14 7.99 -1.13
C THR A 7 -2.50 6.58 -1.60
N TYR A 8 -1.84 5.57 -1.04
CA TYR A 8 -2.12 4.16 -1.29
C TYR A 8 -2.45 3.47 0.03
N LEU A 9 -3.56 2.73 0.09
CA LEU A 9 -4.00 1.97 1.26
C LEU A 9 -3.73 0.49 1.04
N PHE A 10 -3.11 -0.18 2.01
CA PHE A 10 -2.68 -1.57 1.87
C PHE A 10 -3.57 -2.56 2.62
N PHE A 11 -3.85 -3.68 1.97
CA PHE A 11 -4.70 -4.74 2.51
C PHE A 11 -4.13 -6.11 2.16
N ARG A 12 -4.66 -7.14 2.81
CA ARG A 12 -4.40 -8.53 2.49
C ARG A 12 -5.57 -9.11 1.68
N PRO A 13 -5.33 -9.83 0.58
CA PRO A 13 -6.38 -10.58 -0.10
C PRO A 13 -6.76 -11.84 0.70
N ALA A 14 -8.06 -12.15 0.80
CA ALA A 14 -8.51 -13.45 1.27
C ALA A 14 -8.31 -14.55 0.21
N ARG A 15 -8.40 -14.17 -1.07
CA ARG A 15 -8.19 -15.01 -2.25
C ARG A 15 -7.72 -14.17 -3.43
N LEU A 16 -7.03 -14.81 -4.37
CA LEU A 16 -6.62 -14.22 -5.64
C LEU A 16 -6.97 -15.16 -6.80
N PRO A 17 -7.16 -14.64 -8.03
CA PRO A 17 -7.24 -13.21 -8.36
C PRO A 17 -8.59 -12.61 -7.94
N LEU A 18 -8.60 -11.30 -7.68
CA LEU A 18 -9.82 -10.52 -7.50
C LEU A 18 -10.27 -9.88 -8.81
N SER A 19 -11.57 -9.59 -8.88
CA SER A 19 -12.22 -8.84 -9.96
C SER A 19 -13.11 -7.78 -9.33
N THR A 20 -13.56 -6.79 -10.11
CA THR A 20 -14.44 -5.71 -9.63
C THR A 20 -15.68 -6.24 -8.89
N ASN A 21 -16.35 -7.25 -9.45
CA ASN A 21 -17.53 -7.87 -8.80
C ASN A 21 -17.20 -8.70 -7.56
N GLY A 22 -15.91 -8.98 -7.32
CA GLY A 22 -15.42 -9.78 -6.19
C GLY A 22 -14.90 -8.96 -5.02
N LEU A 23 -14.86 -7.63 -5.13
CA LEU A 23 -14.43 -6.75 -4.04
C LEU A 23 -15.51 -6.65 -2.97
N SER A 24 -15.18 -7.10 -1.77
CA SER A 24 -16.05 -7.03 -0.60
C SER A 24 -15.20 -7.06 0.67
N PRO A 25 -15.79 -6.72 1.84
CA PRO A 25 -15.11 -6.87 3.13
C PRO A 25 -14.66 -8.31 3.44
N GLU A 26 -15.22 -9.31 2.76
CA GLU A 26 -14.84 -10.72 2.92
C GLU A 26 -13.59 -11.08 2.10
N THR A 27 -13.30 -10.33 1.04
CA THR A 27 -12.18 -10.60 0.13
C THR A 27 -11.00 -9.66 0.33
N VAL A 28 -11.23 -8.49 0.91
CA VAL A 28 -10.23 -7.46 1.22
C VAL A 28 -10.11 -7.34 2.74
N LEU A 29 -9.05 -7.91 3.30
CA LEU A 29 -8.84 -8.03 4.73
C LEU A 29 -7.82 -7.00 5.23
N MET A 30 -8.00 -6.54 6.47
CA MET A 30 -7.03 -5.66 7.14
C MET A 30 -5.72 -6.40 7.42
N LEU A 31 -4.60 -5.70 7.22
CA LEU A 31 -3.32 -6.09 7.79
C LEU A 31 -3.36 -5.79 9.30
N ARG A 32 -2.98 -6.74 10.17
CA ARG A 32 -3.23 -6.65 11.62
C ARG A 32 -1.98 -6.69 12.50
N ASP A 33 -0.84 -7.07 11.94
CA ASP A 33 0.39 -7.27 12.68
C ASP A 33 1.39 -6.17 12.33
N THR A 34 1.51 -5.17 13.20
CA THR A 34 2.36 -4.01 13.01
C THR A 34 3.82 -4.41 12.77
N ASP A 35 4.36 -5.33 13.56
CA ASP A 35 5.78 -5.69 13.47
C ASP A 35 6.04 -6.47 12.17
N HIS A 36 5.15 -7.39 11.82
CA HIS A 36 5.22 -8.08 10.54
C HIS A 36 5.11 -7.12 9.34
N ILE A 37 4.21 -6.12 9.41
CA ILE A 37 4.09 -5.09 8.37
C ILE A 37 5.41 -4.33 8.21
N LYS A 38 6.05 -3.93 9.32
CA LYS A 38 7.34 -3.22 9.29
C LYS A 38 8.44 -4.07 8.66
N GLU A 39 8.52 -5.35 9.03
CA GLU A 39 9.47 -6.31 8.46
C GLU A 39 9.26 -6.48 6.96
N CYS A 40 8.02 -6.65 6.52
CA CYS A 40 7.66 -6.75 5.10
C CYS A 40 8.03 -5.48 4.33
N LEU A 41 7.69 -4.30 4.86
CA LEU A 41 8.01 -3.02 4.22
C LEU A 41 9.53 -2.81 4.08
N ALA A 42 10.32 -3.22 5.07
CA ALA A 42 11.78 -3.15 5.01
C ALA A 42 12.39 -4.01 3.89
N GLN A 43 11.72 -5.08 3.45
CA GLN A 43 12.17 -5.94 2.35
C GLN A 43 11.96 -5.32 0.96
N VAL A 44 11.02 -4.38 0.83
CA VAL A 44 10.60 -3.78 -0.45
C VAL A 44 10.97 -2.32 -0.59
N ALA A 45 11.22 -1.63 0.53
CA ALA A 45 11.70 -0.26 0.58
C ALA A 45 13.08 -0.23 1.27
N PRO A 46 14.18 -0.52 0.55
CA PRO A 46 15.53 -0.38 1.10
C PRO A 46 15.77 1.03 1.63
N GLY A 47 16.34 1.14 2.84
CA GLY A 47 16.53 2.42 3.51
C GLY A 47 15.26 2.99 4.16
N LEU A 48 14.24 2.16 4.39
CA LEU A 48 13.11 2.51 5.24
C LEU A 48 13.58 2.74 6.68
N GLU A 49 13.34 3.94 7.19
CA GLU A 49 13.63 4.33 8.57
C GLU A 49 12.34 4.70 9.31
N TRP A 50 12.13 4.12 10.50
CA TRP A 50 11.00 4.44 11.37
C TRP A 50 11.35 5.64 12.26
N VAL A 51 10.87 6.82 11.89
CA VAL A 51 11.09 8.07 12.66
C VAL A 51 10.14 8.16 13.87
N HIS A 52 9.02 7.44 13.83
CA HIS A 52 8.10 7.21 14.94
C HIS A 52 7.57 5.77 14.91
N PRO A 53 6.99 5.24 16.00
CA PRO A 53 6.45 3.88 16.04
C PRO A 53 5.45 3.56 14.92
N THR A 54 4.76 4.58 14.42
CA THR A 54 3.69 4.51 13.42
C THR A 54 4.03 5.22 12.10
N ARG A 55 5.24 5.81 11.97
CA ARG A 55 5.64 6.56 10.78
C ARG A 55 7.03 6.17 10.30
N GLY A 56 7.09 5.64 9.09
CA GLY A 56 8.30 5.27 8.37
C GLY A 56 8.56 6.20 7.19
N GLN A 57 9.82 6.40 6.83
CA GLN A 57 10.23 7.17 5.65
C GLN A 57 11.18 6.33 4.80
N ALA A 58 10.97 6.33 3.49
CA ALA A 58 11.85 5.66 2.54
C ALA A 58 12.06 6.53 1.30
N THR A 59 13.01 6.12 0.45
CA THR A 59 13.18 6.70 -0.88
C THR A 59 12.68 5.71 -1.93
N ALA A 60 11.71 6.13 -2.74
CA ALA A 60 11.19 5.38 -3.88
C ALA A 60 11.28 6.26 -5.12
N LEU A 61 11.77 5.71 -6.24
CA LEU A 61 11.94 6.44 -7.51
C LEU A 61 12.75 7.75 -7.37
N GLY A 62 13.69 7.82 -6.42
CA GLY A 62 14.50 9.02 -6.15
C GLY A 62 13.82 10.07 -5.27
N HIS A 63 12.66 9.75 -4.69
CA HIS A 63 11.84 10.69 -3.91
C HIS A 63 11.41 10.11 -2.57
N ARG A 64 11.20 10.99 -1.58
CA ARG A 64 10.75 10.56 -0.26
C ARG A 64 9.29 10.12 -0.31
N VAL A 65 9.02 8.94 0.23
CA VAL A 65 7.68 8.42 0.52
C VAL A 65 7.55 8.18 2.02
N GLU A 66 6.35 8.33 2.56
CA GLU A 66 6.06 8.14 3.97
C GLU A 66 5.07 6.99 4.16
N PHE A 67 5.39 6.05 5.04
CA PHE A 67 4.52 4.97 5.45
C PHE A 67 3.89 5.31 6.79
N HIS A 68 2.58 5.15 6.89
CA HIS A 68 1.79 5.42 8.08
C HIS A 68 1.08 4.14 8.50
N LEU A 69 1.33 3.71 9.73
CA LEU A 69 0.62 2.62 10.39
C LEU A 69 -0.31 3.24 11.42
N PRO A 70 -1.62 3.00 11.39
CA PRO A 70 -2.50 3.48 12.44
C PRO A 70 -2.16 2.82 13.78
N GLU A 71 -2.43 3.52 14.88
CA GLU A 71 -2.24 2.99 16.23
C GLU A 71 -3.12 1.76 16.48
N ASP A 72 -4.29 1.73 15.84
CA ASP A 72 -5.21 0.59 15.80
C ASP A 72 -5.47 0.16 14.35
N LEU A 73 -4.82 -0.93 13.94
CA LEU A 73 -4.97 -1.55 12.62
C LEU A 73 -6.36 -2.17 12.38
N SER A 74 -7.22 -2.28 13.39
CA SER A 74 -8.60 -2.70 13.20
C SER A 74 -9.50 -1.59 12.66
N GLN A 75 -9.10 -0.32 12.82
CA GLN A 75 -9.88 0.87 12.44
C GLN A 75 -9.48 1.45 11.09
N SER A 76 -8.22 1.27 10.68
CA SER A 76 -7.71 1.85 9.43
C SER A 76 -6.57 1.02 8.84
N PRO A 77 -6.42 0.97 7.50
CA PRO A 77 -5.34 0.23 6.87
C PRO A 77 -4.02 1.02 6.96
N PRO A 78 -2.86 0.34 6.87
CA PRO A 78 -1.60 1.00 6.57
C PRO A 78 -1.69 1.83 5.29
N ALA A 79 -1.04 2.98 5.27
CA ALA A 79 -1.03 3.89 4.13
C ALA A 79 0.39 4.25 3.71
N MET A 80 0.58 4.51 2.41
CA MET A 80 1.73 5.22 1.88
C MET A 80 1.28 6.57 1.33
N HIS A 81 2.00 7.63 1.68
CA HIS A 81 1.80 8.97 1.15
C HIS A 81 3.05 9.43 0.39
N SER A 82 2.84 10.05 -0.77
CA SER A 82 3.87 10.81 -1.49
C SER A 82 3.52 12.29 -1.53
N SER A 83 4.49 13.15 -1.22
CA SER A 83 4.37 14.60 -1.37
C SER A 83 4.56 15.07 -2.82
N LEU A 84 5.09 14.22 -3.69
CA LEU A 84 5.42 14.56 -5.08
C LEU A 84 4.48 13.90 -6.08
N ARG A 85 4.32 14.62 -7.20
CA ARG A 85 3.40 14.34 -8.32
C ARG A 85 4.02 13.36 -9.30
N ILE A 86 4.29 12.15 -8.82
CA ILE A 86 4.91 11.06 -9.59
C ILE A 86 3.98 9.87 -9.58
N ASP A 87 3.93 9.15 -10.70
CA ASP A 87 3.18 7.91 -10.77
C ASP A 87 3.95 6.80 -10.05
N TYR A 88 3.57 6.54 -8.80
CA TYR A 88 4.12 5.43 -8.00
C TYR A 88 3.44 4.09 -8.30
N THR A 89 2.43 4.04 -9.18
CA THR A 89 1.67 2.81 -9.49
C THR A 89 2.60 1.63 -9.83
N PRO A 90 3.65 1.78 -10.67
CA PRO A 90 4.55 0.66 -10.97
C PRO A 90 5.36 0.17 -9.75
N TRP A 91 5.76 1.09 -8.88
CA TRP A 91 6.50 0.75 -7.67
C TRP A 91 5.61 0.07 -6.63
N VAL A 92 4.39 0.59 -6.43
CA VAL A 92 3.38 -0.01 -5.54
C VAL A 92 2.94 -1.37 -6.08
N GLN A 93 2.80 -1.53 -7.40
CA GLN A 93 2.53 -2.84 -8.02
C GLN A 93 3.64 -3.84 -7.68
N SER A 94 4.92 -3.44 -7.79
CA SER A 94 6.03 -4.31 -7.41
C SER A 94 6.02 -4.67 -5.92
N LEU A 95 5.55 -3.78 -5.04
CA LEU A 95 5.34 -4.08 -3.63
C LEU A 95 4.24 -5.12 -3.45
N CYS A 96 3.09 -4.94 -4.10
CA CYS A 96 2.00 -5.92 -4.11
C CYS A 96 2.46 -7.29 -4.59
N ASP A 97 3.20 -7.35 -5.69
CA ASP A 97 3.75 -8.58 -6.26
C ASP A 97 4.69 -9.32 -5.29
N ARG A 98 5.49 -8.58 -4.50
CA ARG A 98 6.46 -9.19 -3.57
C ARG A 98 5.84 -9.58 -2.24
N LEU A 99 4.89 -8.80 -1.73
CA LEU A 99 4.28 -9.01 -0.40
C LEU A 99 2.98 -9.82 -0.45
N GLY A 100 2.41 -10.03 -1.65
CA GLY A 100 1.10 -10.64 -1.79
C GLY A 100 -0.04 -9.75 -1.30
N TRP A 101 0.17 -8.43 -1.25
CA TRP A 101 -0.78 -7.44 -0.73
C TRP A 101 -1.61 -6.82 -1.85
N LEU A 102 -2.74 -6.23 -1.46
CA LEU A 102 -3.52 -5.33 -2.30
C LEU A 102 -3.17 -3.88 -1.96
N ALA A 103 -3.24 -2.99 -2.94
CA ALA A 103 -3.21 -1.56 -2.71
C ALA A 103 -4.39 -0.87 -3.41
N PHE A 104 -4.98 0.12 -2.75
CA PHE A 104 -6.00 0.99 -3.34
C PHE A 104 -5.47 2.41 -3.37
N ASP A 105 -5.52 3.05 -4.54
CA ASP A 105 -5.13 4.46 -4.68
C ASP A 105 -6.34 5.40 -4.56
N GLU A 106 -6.09 6.71 -4.63
CA GLU A 106 -7.13 7.75 -4.58
C GLU A 106 -8.07 7.79 -5.81
N ARG A 107 -7.75 7.05 -6.88
CA ARG A 107 -8.50 6.97 -8.14
C ARG A 107 -9.40 5.73 -8.18
N PRO A 108 -9.90 5.30 -7.03
CA PRO A 108 -10.33 3.92 -6.73
C PRO A 108 -9.76 2.84 -7.65
N MET A 109 -8.44 2.73 -7.80
CA MET A 109 -7.82 1.60 -8.52
C MET A 109 -7.31 0.56 -7.52
N CYS A 110 -7.66 -0.71 -7.74
CA CYS A 110 -7.11 -1.85 -7.02
C CYS A 110 -5.89 -2.40 -7.75
N LEU A 111 -4.74 -2.36 -7.08
CA LEU A 111 -3.53 -3.08 -7.45
C LEU A 111 -3.53 -4.40 -6.68
N GLN A 112 -3.27 -5.49 -7.39
CA GLN A 112 -3.21 -6.84 -6.81
C GLN A 112 -1.99 -7.59 -7.33
N PRO A 113 -1.48 -8.60 -6.61
CA PRO A 113 -0.29 -9.32 -7.01
C PRO A 113 -0.44 -9.99 -8.39
N HIS A 114 0.56 -9.83 -9.23
CA HIS A 114 0.73 -10.51 -10.53
C HIS A 114 -0.42 -10.31 -11.52
N SER A 115 -1.14 -9.19 -11.41
CA SER A 115 -2.24 -8.83 -12.31
C SER A 115 -2.22 -7.34 -12.61
N SER A 116 -2.91 -6.96 -13.69
CA SER A 116 -3.14 -5.55 -14.00
C SER A 116 -4.08 -4.91 -12.97
N ALA A 117 -3.82 -3.64 -12.65
CA ALA A 117 -4.72 -2.86 -11.83
C ALA A 117 -6.11 -2.76 -12.47
N PHE A 118 -7.16 -2.75 -11.65
CA PHE A 118 -8.55 -2.68 -12.11
C PHE A 118 -9.37 -1.72 -11.23
N PRO A 119 -10.48 -1.16 -11.73
CA PRO A 119 -11.34 -0.29 -10.94
C PRO A 119 -11.93 -1.00 -9.72
N ALA A 120 -11.88 -0.31 -8.57
CA ALA A 120 -12.39 -0.73 -7.27
C ALA A 120 -13.80 -0.19 -6.99
#